data_AF-A0A3C0VHN0-F1
#
_entry.id   AF-A0A3C0VHN0-F1
#
_cell.length_a   1.000
_cell.length_b   1.000
_cell.length_c   1.000
_cell.angle_alpha   90.00
_cell.angle_beta   90.00
_cell.angle_gamma   90.00
#
_symmetry.space_group_name_H-M   'P 1'
#
loop_
_entity.id
_entity.type
_entity.pdbx_description
1 polymer ?
#
loop_
_entity_poly.entity_id
_entity_poly.type
_entity_poly.pdbx_seq_one_letter_code
_entity_poly.pdbx_strand_id
1 'polypeptide(L)' 'MASEFKVLEWLRSLRDAHARETEGLSPEERIEALRSETEAWTASFLADHPDARSVSAASGTSRGVFPRSHGND' A
#
# COMPACT_ATOMS: atom_id res chain seq x y z
N MET A 1 23.65 10.09 13.40
CA MET A 1 23.64 9.27 12.16
C MET A 1 23.26 7.79 12.37
N ALA A 2 22.96 7.30 13.58
CA ALA A 2 22.56 5.89 13.79
C ALA A 2 21.04 5.62 13.63
N SER A 3 20.22 6.65 13.45
CA SER A 3 18.75 6.53 13.48
C SER A 3 18.16 6.10 12.15
N GLU A 4 18.71 6.58 11.04
CA GLU A 4 18.16 6.35 9.69
C GLU A 4 18.44 4.92 9.20
N PHE A 5 19.63 4.39 9.50
CA PHE A 5 20.01 3.02 9.17
C PHE A 5 19.11 1.99 9.88
N LYS A 6 18.76 2.25 11.15
CA LYS A 6 17.85 1.37 11.91
C LYS A 6 16.43 1.37 11.36
N VAL A 7 15.95 2.52 10.87
CA VAL A 7 14.64 2.62 10.23
C VAL A 7 14.62 1.82 8.92
N LEU A 8 15.66 1.93 8.10
CA LEU A 8 15.75 1.18 6.85
C LEU A 8 15.80 -0.34 7.07
N GLU A 9 16.55 -0.80 8.07
CA GLU A 9 16.61 -2.22 8.42
C GLU A 9 15.28 -2.74 8.97
N TRP A 10 14.58 -1.93 9.78
CA TRP A 10 13.25 -2.26 10.27
C TRP A 10 12.22 -2.38 9.13
N LEU A 11 12.24 -1.43 8.18
CA LEU A 11 11.37 -1.48 6.99
C LEU A 11 11.68 -2.70 6.10
N ARG A 12 12.97 -3.04 5.95
CA ARG A 12 13.39 -4.25 5.22
C ARG A 12 12.84 -5.51 5.88
N SER A 13 12.98 -5.60 7.20
CA SER A 13 12.46 -6.73 7.99
C SER A 13 10.95 -6.88 7.88
N LEU A 14 10.19 -5.78 7.89
CA LEU A 14 8.73 -5.80 7.70
C LEU A 14 8.33 -6.29 6.32
N ARG A 15 8.99 -5.80 5.27
CA ARG A 15 8.74 -6.24 3.89
C ARG A 15 9.02 -7.73 3.73
N ASP A 16 10.13 -8.21 4.29
CA ASP A 16 10.52 -9.61 4.15
C ASP A 16 9.59 -10.54 4.96
N ALA A 17 9.05 -10.07 6.09
CA ALA A 17 7.99 -10.78 6.82
C ALA A 17 6.68 -10.88 6.01
N HIS A 18 6.22 -9.76 5.44
CA HIS A 18 5.03 -9.73 4.60
C HIS A 18 5.19 -10.55 3.30
N ALA A 19 6.39 -10.57 2.72
CA ALA A 19 6.70 -11.40 1.56
C ALA A 19 6.56 -12.90 1.87
N ARG A 20 6.97 -13.33 3.08
CA ARG A 20 6.82 -14.72 3.55
C ARG A 20 5.38 -15.08 3.89
N GLU A 21 4.61 -14.16 4.45
CA GLU A 21 3.18 -14.36 4.73
C GLU A 21 2.34 -14.49 3.44
N THR A 22 2.82 -13.86 2.37
CA THR A 22 2.16 -13.90 1.05
C THR A 22 2.82 -14.84 0.06
N GLU A 23 3.84 -15.60 0.48
CA GLU A 23 4.51 -16.62 -0.33
C GLU A 23 3.54 -17.80 -0.55
N GLY A 24 3.25 -18.10 -1.82
CA GLY A 24 2.33 -19.18 -2.20
C GLY A 24 0.90 -18.73 -2.46
N LEU A 25 0.55 -17.47 -2.16
CA LEU A 25 -0.71 -16.88 -2.61
C LEU A 25 -0.62 -16.52 -4.11
N SER A 26 -1.70 -16.78 -4.84
CA SER A 26 -1.86 -16.27 -6.19
C SER A 26 -1.87 -14.74 -6.19
N PRO A 27 -1.50 -14.09 -7.31
CA PRO A 27 -1.58 -12.64 -7.43
C PRO A 27 -2.94 -12.08 -7.02
N GLU A 28 -4.03 -12.78 -7.35
CA GLU A 28 -5.41 -12.43 -7.01
C GLU A 28 -5.68 -12.51 -5.51
N GLU A 29 -5.18 -13.56 -4.85
CA GLU A 29 -5.31 -13.72 -3.39
C GLU A 29 -4.53 -12.65 -2.63
N ARG A 30 -3.36 -12.23 -3.15
CA ARG A 30 -2.58 -11.12 -2.58
C ARG A 30 -3.30 -9.79 -2.73
N ILE A 31 -3.94 -9.56 -3.88
CA ILE A 31 -4.75 -8.36 -4.11
C ILE A 31 -5.94 -8.31 -3.16
N GLU A 32 -6.61 -9.44 -2.94
CA GLU A 32 -7.76 -9.51 -2.03
C GLU A 32 -7.34 -9.30 -0.57
N ALA A 33 -6.21 -9.88 -0.15
CA ALA A 33 -5.66 -9.65 1.18
C ALA A 33 -5.34 -8.16 1.42
N LEU A 34 -4.67 -7.52 0.47
CA LEU A 34 -4.37 -6.08 0.53
C LEU A 34 -5.64 -5.21 0.53
N ARG A 35 -6.65 -5.60 -0.25
CA ARG A 35 -7.94 -4.89 -0.27
C ARG A 35 -8.61 -4.98 1.10
N SER A 36 -8.70 -6.18 1.68
CA SER A 36 -9.32 -6.38 2.99
C SER A 36 -8.59 -5.60 4.10
N GLU A 37 -7.26 -5.57 4.08
CA GLU A 37 -6.46 -4.79 5.03
C GLU A 37 -6.71 -3.28 4.88
N THR A 38 -6.77 -2.80 3.63
CA THR A 38 -7.06 -1.40 3.31
C THR A 38 -8.47 -1.00 3.73
N GLU A 39 -9.47 -1.86 3.53
CA GLU A 39 -10.85 -1.64 3.95
C GLU A 39 -10.97 -1.57 5.47
N ALA A 40 -10.30 -2.47 6.20
CA ALA A 40 -10.28 -2.45 7.67
C ALA A 40 -9.63 -1.18 8.22
N TRP A 41 -8.52 -0.75 7.61
CA TRP A 41 -7.85 0.49 8.01
C TRP A 41 -8.70 1.72 7.68
N THR A 42 -9.32 1.75 6.50
CA THR A 42 -10.22 2.84 6.09
C THR A 42 -11.45 2.92 6.98
N ALA A 43 -12.06 1.78 7.32
CA ALA A 43 -13.19 1.73 8.23
C ALA A 43 -12.83 2.25 9.62
N SER A 44 -11.67 1.87 10.15
CA SER A 44 -11.16 2.34 11.44
C SER A 44 -10.89 3.85 11.41
N PHE A 45 -10.22 4.33 10.36
CA PHE A 45 -9.93 5.75 10.17
C PHE A 45 -11.22 6.59 10.07
N LEU A 46 -12.23 6.11 9.33
CA LEU A 46 -13.51 6.80 9.20
C LEU A 46 -14.35 6.75 10.48
N ALA A 47 -14.20 5.72 11.31
CA ALA A 47 -14.83 5.66 12.63
C ALA A 47 -14.23 6.71 13.58
N ASP A 48 -12.91 6.88 13.54
CA ASP A 48 -12.20 7.88 14.34
C ASP A 48 -12.32 9.31 13.77
N HIS A 49 -12.57 9.44 12.47
CA HIS A 49 -12.70 10.71 11.74
C HIS A 49 -13.99 10.75 10.91
N PRO A 50 -15.17 10.91 11.55
CA PRO A 50 -16.47 10.89 10.87
C PRO A 50 -16.60 12.01 9.81
N ASP A 51 -15.90 13.14 9.99
CA ASP A 51 -15.87 14.25 9.04
C ASP A 51 -15.05 13.97 7.77
N ALA A 52 -14.14 12.98 7.82
CA ALA A 52 -13.30 12.58 6.69
C ALA A 52 -14.05 11.75 5.63
N ARG A 53 -15.31 11.37 5.92
CA ARG A 53 -16.18 10.60 5.03
C ARG A 53 -16.44 11.31 3.69
N SER A 54 -16.26 12.62 3.64
CA SER A 54 -16.40 13.44 2.43
C SER A 54 -15.24 13.27 1.42
N VAL A 55 -14.09 12.72 1.83
CA VAL A 55 -12.87 12.63 0.99
C VAL A 55 -12.79 11.33 0.18
N SER A 56 -13.43 10.26 0.66
CA SER A 56 -13.36 8.93 0.02
C SER A 56 -13.98 8.88 -1.39
N ALA A 57 -14.95 9.76 -1.69
CA ALA A 57 -15.55 9.85 -3.03
C ALA A 57 -14.65 10.49 -4.10
N ALA A 58 -13.55 11.16 -3.71
CA ALA A 58 -12.71 11.94 -4.63
C ALA A 58 -11.46 11.19 -5.16
N SER A 59 -11.11 10.04 -4.57
CA SER A 59 -9.86 9.33 -4.90
C SER A 59 -9.95 8.38 -6.10
N GLY A 60 -11.10 8.34 -6.79
CA GLY A 60 -11.29 7.57 -8.04
C GLY A 60 -10.57 8.13 -9.27
N THR A 61 -9.67 9.12 -9.12
CA THR A 61 -8.85 9.62 -10.24
C THR A 61 -7.44 9.03 -10.16
N SER A 62 -7.29 7.79 -10.62
CA SER A 62 -5.97 7.25 -10.95
C SER A 62 -5.42 8.00 -12.17
N ARG A 63 -4.68 9.08 -11.92
CA ARG A 63 -3.88 9.73 -12.96
C ARG A 63 -2.65 8.86 -13.19
N GLY A 64 -2.80 7.86 -14.06
CA GLY A 64 -1.74 6.94 -14.46
C GLY A 64 -0.52 7.71 -14.94
N VAL A 65 0.56 7.65 -14.17
CA VAL A 65 1.89 8.07 -14.63
C VAL A 65 2.49 6.85 -15.33
N PHE A 66 2.20 6.72 -16.62
CA PHE A 66 2.97 5.83 -17.49
C PHE A 66 4.37 6.46 -17.66
N PRO A 67 5.47 5.77 -17.29
CA PRO A 67 6.78 6.21 -17.72
C PRO A 67 6.85 6.09 -19.24
N ARG A 68 7.04 7.22 -19.94
CA ARG A 68 7.36 7.22 -21.38
C ARG A 68 8.71 6.53 -21.56
N SER A 69 8.69 5.25 -21.91
CA SER A 69 9.84 4.59 -22.52
C SER A 69 10.15 5.32 -23.82
N HIS A 70 11.19 6.16 -23.83
CA HIS A 70 11.84 6.56 -25.07
C HIS A 70 12.83 5.43 -25.43
N GLY A 71 12.36 4.55 -26.31
CA GLY A 71 13.23 3.69 -27.11
C GLY A 71 13.39 4.28 -28.52
N ASN A 72 14.55 3.98 -29.11
CA ASN A 72 15.04 4.25 -30.48
C ASN A 72 15.53 5.69 -30.73
N ASP A 73 16.72 5.91 -31.30
CA ASP A 73 17.68 5.08 -32.05
C ASP A 73 19.12 5.52 -31.71
#